data_AF-A0A542Z8B7-F1
#
_entry.id   AF-A0A542Z8B7-F1
#
_cell.length_a   1.000
_cell.length_b   1.000
_cell.length_c   1.000
_cell.angle_alpha   90.00
_cell.angle_beta   90.00
_cell.angle_gamma   90.00
#
_symmetry.space_group_name_H-M   'P 1'
#
loop_
_entity.id
_entity.type
_entity.pdbx_description
1 polymer ?
#
loop_
_entity_poly.entity_id
_entity_poly.type
_entity_poly.pdbx_seq_one_letter_code
_entity_poly.pdbx_strand_id
1 'polypeptide(L)'
;MTEHLLVLPEREVAEELADELALEGFAEVRVVREALAGEDDAEDHDWAVYVRDVDGADPARTRSRLQALAEVHEGWYDPDPFGRGA
;
A
#
# COMPACT_ATOMS: atom_id res chain seq x y z
N MET A 1 -9.91 11.17 -6.91
CA MET A 1 -9.60 9.73 -6.76
C MET A 1 -8.09 9.59 -6.72
N THR A 2 -7.56 9.20 -5.57
CA THR A 2 -6.13 9.02 -5.35
C THR A 2 -5.84 7.54 -5.11
N GLU A 3 -4.73 7.09 -5.68
CA GLU A 3 -4.27 5.71 -5.62
C GLU A 3 -3.00 5.70 -4.79
N HIS A 4 -2.91 4.76 -3.86
CA HIS A 4 -1.80 4.64 -2.94
C HIS A 4 -1.32 3.20 -2.94
N LEU A 5 -0.01 3.00 -2.81
CA LEU A 5 0.60 1.67 -2.69
C LEU A 5 1.49 1.64 -1.47
N LEU A 6 1.35 0.59 -0.67
CA LEU A 6 2.17 0.36 0.52
C LEU A 6 2.80 -1.02 0.43
N VAL A 7 4.09 -1.07 0.17
CA VAL A 7 4.89 -2.31 0.08
C VAL A 7 5.45 -2.64 1.44
N LEU A 8 5.28 -3.89 1.86
CA LEU A 8 5.62 -4.39 3.18
C LEU A 8 6.34 -5.74 3.03
N PRO A 9 7.36 -6.02 3.86
CA PRO A 9 8.02 -7.31 3.85
C PRO A 9 7.10 -8.43 4.38
N GLU A 10 6.23 -8.10 5.33
CA GLU A 10 5.37 -9.07 6.00
C GLU A 10 3.95 -9.12 5.40
N ARG A 11 3.51 -10.31 4.98
CA ARG A 11 2.15 -10.54 4.48
C ARG A 11 1.09 -10.20 5.51
N GLU A 12 1.27 -10.69 6.74
CA GLU A 12 0.28 -10.57 7.81
C GLU A 12 -0.01 -9.09 8.09
N VAL A 13 1.05 -8.27 8.07
CA VAL A 13 0.96 -6.81 8.19
C VAL A 13 0.21 -6.20 7.01
N ALA A 14 0.49 -6.63 5.79
CA ALA A 14 -0.23 -6.16 4.59
C ALA A 14 -1.73 -6.51 4.63
N GLU A 15 -2.09 -7.71 5.09
CA GLU A 15 -3.48 -8.15 5.24
C GLU A 15 -4.19 -7.36 6.35
N GLU A 16 -3.54 -7.13 7.49
CA GLU A 16 -4.09 -6.34 8.60
C GLU A 16 -4.36 -4.88 8.20
N LEU A 17 -3.37 -4.23 7.58
CA LEU A 17 -3.51 -2.87 7.06
C LEU A 17 -4.61 -2.76 6.01
N ALA A 18 -4.74 -3.76 5.13
CA ALA A 18 -5.79 -3.78 4.14
C ALA A 18 -7.19 -3.84 4.77
N ASP A 19 -7.37 -4.64 5.84
CA ASP A 19 -8.64 -4.72 6.57
C ASP A 19 -8.95 -3.42 7.32
N GLU A 20 -7.96 -2.84 8.00
CA GLU A 20 -8.10 -1.54 8.68
C GLU A 20 -8.54 -0.43 7.72
N LEU A 21 -7.90 -0.35 6.56
CA LEU A 21 -8.25 0.63 5.54
C LEU A 21 -9.63 0.31 4.92
N ALA A 22 -9.97 -0.95 4.69
CA ALA A 22 -11.31 -1.29 4.22
C ALA A 22 -12.40 -0.86 5.24
N LEU A 23 -12.13 -0.97 6.54
CA LEU A 23 -13.02 -0.52 7.62
C LEU A 23 -13.11 1.01 7.72
N GLU A 24 -12.05 1.74 7.40
CA GLU A 24 -12.06 3.22 7.35
C GLU A 24 -12.95 3.78 6.24
N GLY A 25 -13.35 2.95 5.27
CA GLY A 25 -14.26 3.33 4.18
C GLY A 25 -13.55 3.70 2.88
N PHE A 26 -12.31 3.28 2.70
CA PHE A 26 -11.62 3.38 1.41
C PHE A 26 -12.39 2.56 0.36
N ALA A 27 -12.49 3.10 -0.87
CA ALA A 27 -13.38 2.56 -1.89
C ALA A 27 -12.90 1.23 -2.48
N GLU A 28 -11.59 1.03 -2.57
CA GLU A 28 -10.99 -0.22 -3.03
C GLU A 28 -9.68 -0.46 -2.30
N VAL A 29 -9.60 -1.55 -1.53
CA VAL A 29 -8.38 -1.97 -0.83
C VAL A 29 -8.06 -3.40 -1.25
N ARG A 30 -6.83 -3.64 -1.71
CA ARG A 30 -6.40 -4.92 -2.27
C ARG A 30 -4.97 -5.22 -1.91
N VAL A 31 -4.72 -6.39 -1.33
CA VAL A 31 -3.36 -6.91 -1.18
C VAL A 31 -2.92 -7.55 -2.50
N VAL A 32 -1.77 -7.12 -3.00
CA VAL A 32 -1.13 -7.55 -4.23
C VAL A 32 0.28 -8.02 -3.87
N ARG A 33 0.63 -9.25 -4.23
CA ARG A 33 2.02 -9.69 -4.11
C ARG A 33 2.83 -9.04 -5.23
N GLU A 34 3.73 -8.11 -4.89
CA GLU A 34 4.65 -7.56 -5.89
C GLU A 34 5.75 -8.60 -6.15
N ALA A 35 5.66 -9.25 -7.29
CA ALA A 35 6.78 -9.98 -7.85
C ALA A 35 7.74 -8.95 -8.45
N LEU A 36 8.47 -8.20 -7.60
CA LEU A 36 9.72 -7.62 -8.07
C LEU A 36 10.54 -8.80 -8.57
N ALA A 37 10.69 -8.87 -9.89
CA ALA A 37 11.29 -9.98 -10.60
C ALA A 37 12.80 -10.05 -10.29
N GLY A 38 13.14 -10.49 -9.07
CA GLY A 38 14.46 -10.93 -8.69
C GLY A 38 14.54 -12.42 -8.95
N GLU A 39 15.33 -12.80 -9.94
CA GLU A 39 15.70 -14.18 -10.17
C GLU A 39 16.35 -14.77 -8.90
N ASP A 40 15.92 -15.98 -8.53
CA ASP A 40 16.66 -16.93 -7.71
C ASP A 40 16.95 -16.53 -6.24
N ASP A 41 15.93 -16.61 -5.38
CA ASP A 41 15.92 -17.41 -4.14
C ASP A 41 14.55 -17.22 -3.46
N ALA A 42 13.87 -18.32 -3.16
CA ALA A 42 12.63 -18.29 -2.42
C ALA A 42 12.97 -17.97 -0.97
N GLU A 43 12.62 -16.78 -0.45
CA GLU A 43 12.20 -16.59 0.95
C GLU A 43 11.80 -15.15 1.35
N ASP A 44 12.01 -14.12 0.52
CA ASP A 44 11.44 -12.79 0.76
C ASP A 44 10.49 -12.42 -0.40
N HIS A 45 9.19 -12.41 -0.12
CA HIS A 45 8.18 -11.92 -1.06
C HIS A 45 7.65 -10.61 -0.52
N ASP A 46 7.87 -9.52 -1.25
CA ASP A 46 7.30 -8.21 -0.90
C ASP A 46 5.78 -8.20 -1.18
N TRP A 47 5.00 -7.79 -0.18
CA TRP A 47 3.54 -7.68 -0.23
C TRP A 47 3.13 -6.22 -0.33
N ALA A 48 2.38 -5.85 -1.37
CA ALA A 48 1.91 -4.50 -1.59
C ALA A 48 0.41 -4.37 -1.27
N VAL A 49 0.01 -3.33 -0.56
CA VAL A 49 -1.38 -2.96 -0.31
C VAL A 49 -1.73 -1.81 -1.22
N TYR A 50 -2.60 -2.08 -2.19
CA TYR A 50 -3.18 -1.05 -3.06
C TYR A 50 -4.44 -0.48 -2.41
N VAL A 51 -4.51 0.84 -2.32
CA VAL A 51 -5.60 1.57 -1.67
C VAL A 51 -6.08 2.66 -2.63
N ARG A 52 -7.37 2.65 -2.95
CA ARG A 52 -8.02 3.69 -3.74
C ARG A 52 -8.97 4.50 -2.86
N ASP A 53 -8.71 5.80 -2.79
CA ASP A 53 -9.57 6.76 -2.09
C ASP A 53 -10.50 7.49 -3.08
N VAL A 54 -11.79 7.59 -2.72
CA VAL A 54 -12.80 8.34 -3.49
C VAL A 54 -13.04 9.71 -2.86
N ASP A 55 -12.21 10.68 -3.25
CA ASP A 55 -12.47 12.14 -3.18
C ASP A 55 -13.37 12.57 -2.00
N GLY A 56 -12.89 12.30 -0.78
CA GLY A 56 -13.66 12.55 0.44
C GLY A 56 -12.78 12.71 1.68
N ALA A 57 -11.63 12.03 1.72
CA ALA A 57 -10.61 12.22 2.75
C ALA A 57 -9.57 13.26 2.32
N ASP A 58 -8.95 13.94 3.29
CA ASP A 58 -7.82 14.83 3.03
C ASP A 58 -6.62 13.99 2.54
N PRO A 59 -6.20 14.11 1.27
CA PRO A 59 -5.21 13.21 0.68
C PRO A 59 -3.84 13.39 1.32
N ALA A 60 -3.52 14.57 1.86
CA ALA A 60 -2.26 14.81 2.56
C ALA A 60 -2.24 14.07 3.91
N ARG A 61 -3.36 14.07 4.64
CA ARG A 61 -3.50 13.31 5.88
C ARG A 61 -3.37 11.80 5.64
N THR A 62 -4.06 11.26 4.64
CA THR A 62 -3.97 9.85 4.26
C THR A 62 -2.54 9.48 3.90
N ARG A 63 -1.88 10.30 3.08
CA ARG A 63 -0.48 10.12 2.69
C ARG A 63 0.46 10.08 3.88
N SER A 64 0.38 11.05 4.80
CA SER A 64 1.25 11.07 5.98
C SER A 64 1.02 9.87 6.88
N ARG A 65 -0.22 9.37 6.99
CA ARG A 65 -0.53 8.16 7.76
C ARG A 65 0.08 6.91 7.12
N LEU A 66 -0.15 6.70 5.83
CA LEU A 66 0.37 5.53 5.11
C LEU A 66 1.91 5.52 5.07
N GLN A 67 2.53 6.69 4.92
CA GLN A 67 3.99 6.81 5.01
C GLN A 67 4.50 6.41 6.39
N ALA A 68 3.86 6.87 7.48
CA ALA A 68 4.27 6.50 8.83
C ALA A 68 4.13 4.98 9.08
N LEU A 69 3.09 4.35 8.54
CA LEU A 69 2.91 2.89 8.61
C LEU A 69 4.02 2.15 7.84
N ALA A 70 4.38 2.63 6.66
CA ALA A 70 5.53 2.11 5.91
C ALA A 70 6.82 2.18 6.74
N GLU A 71 7.10 3.35 7.31
CA GLU A 71 8.31 3.56 8.12
C GLU A 71 8.34 2.67 9.38
N VAL A 72 7.18 2.41 10.00
CA VAL A 72 7.06 1.53 11.18
C VAL A 72 7.31 0.07 10.85
N HIS A 73 6.86 -0.38 9.68
CA HIS A 73 6.96 -1.78 9.23
C HIS A 73 8.14 -2.03 8.28
N GLU A 74 9.10 -1.10 8.23
CA GLU A 74 10.27 -1.14 7.33
C GLU A 74 9.89 -1.32 5.85
N GLY A 75 8.68 -0.87 5.49
CA GLY A 75 8.11 -0.92 4.17
C GLY A 75 8.34 0.35 3.35
N TRP A 76 7.78 0.37 2.16
CA TRP A 76 7.84 1.49 1.23
C TRP A 76 6.46 1.98 0.85
N TYR A 77 6.28 3.30 0.77
CA TYR A 77 5.01 3.91 0.41
C TYR A 77 5.13 4.74 -0.87
N ASP A 78 4.25 4.44 -1.82
CA ASP A 78 4.08 5.20 -3.05
C ASP A 78 2.73 5.96 -3.07
N PRO A 79 2.76 7.29 -3.21
CA PRO A 79 1.56 8.12 -3.27
C PRO A 79 0.90 8.18 -4.66
N ASP A 80 1.50 7.62 -5.71
CA ASP A 80 0.99 7.61 -7.08
C ASP A 80 1.54 6.39 -7.87
N PRO A 81 1.18 5.16 -7.48
CA PRO A 81 1.82 3.93 -8.01
C PRO A 81 1.56 3.71 -9.50
N PHE A 82 0.49 4.32 -10.02
CA PHE A 82 0.08 4.21 -11.41
C PHE A 82 0.35 5.47 -12.22
N GLY A 83 1.04 6.47 -11.67
CA GLY A 83 1.66 7.56 -12.42
C GLY A 83 0.79 8.07 -13.56
N ARG A 84 -0.35 8.72 -13.31
CA ARG A 84 -1.13 9.33 -14.41
C ARG A 84 -0.38 10.56 -14.97
N GLY A 85 0.63 10.32 -15.79
CA GLY A 85 1.44 11.30 -16.54
C GLY A 85 2.90 11.30 -16.06
N ALA A 86 3.89 11.07 -16.92
CA ALA A 86 4.02 11.60 -18.27
C ALA A 86 4.13 10.55 -19.39
#